data_AF-A0A397TBZ8-F1
#
_entry.id   AF-A0A397TBZ8-F1
#
_cell.length_a   1.000
_cell.length_b   1.000
_cell.length_c   1.000
_cell.angle_alpha   90.00
_cell.angle_beta   90.00
_cell.angle_gamma   90.00
#
_symmetry.space_group_name_H-M   'P 1'
#
loop_
_entity.id
_entity.type
_entity.pdbx_description
1 polymer ?
#
loop_
_entity_poly.entity_id
_entity_poly.type
_entity_poly.pdbx_seq_one_letter_code
_entity_poly.pdbx_strand_id
1 'polypeptide(L)' 'SDSPFYKLELARGVTSAGQENIKLIAEFVKKKGFGIKYGDTDSLYLTCPDSYYEKCDLSYDVRKGVISKQEY' A
#
# COMPACT_ATOMS: atom_id res chain seq x y z
N SER A 1 -4.76 -14.54 30.56
CA SER A 1 -5.64 -14.51 29.38
C SER A 1 -7.03 -14.79 29.89
N ASP A 2 -7.79 -13.74 30.19
CA ASP A 2 -8.96 -13.91 31.08
C ASP A 2 -10.26 -14.08 30.27
N SER A 3 -10.13 -14.31 28.96
CA SER A 3 -11.26 -14.64 28.10
C SER A 3 -11.65 -16.11 28.30
N PRO A 4 -12.92 -16.42 28.59
CA PRO A 4 -13.41 -17.79 28.69
C PRO A 4 -13.33 -18.56 27.36
N PHE A 5 -13.06 -17.87 26.26
CA PHE A 5 -12.88 -18.46 24.92
C PHE A 5 -11.44 -18.33 24.39
N TYR A 6 -10.48 -18.07 25.27
CA TYR A 6 -9.08 -17.96 24.87
C TYR A 6 -8.58 -19.26 24.21
N LYS A 7 -8.26 -19.17 22.92
CA LYS A 7 -7.69 -20.27 22.12
C LYS A 7 -6.47 -19.77 21.35
N LEU A 8 -5.28 -20.03 21.88
CA LEU A 8 -4.03 -19.55 21.31
C LEU A 8 -3.79 -20.06 19.88
N GLU A 9 -4.05 -21.34 19.63
CA GLU A 9 -3.85 -21.94 18.31
C GLU A 9 -4.76 -21.32 17.25
N LEU A 10 -6.00 -20.95 17.61
CA LEU A 10 -6.91 -20.24 16.71
C LEU A 10 -6.39 -18.83 16.41
N ALA A 11 -5.98 -18.09 17.44
CA ALA A 11 -5.43 -16.75 17.25
C ALA A 11 -4.18 -16.76 16.37
N ARG A 12 -3.27 -17.72 16.59
CA ARG A 12 -2.07 -17.92 15.77
C ARG A 12 -2.43 -18.22 14.32
N GLY A 13 -3.37 -19.12 14.08
CA GLY A 13 -3.80 -19.49 12.73
C GLY A 13 -4.33 -18.28 11.95
N VAL A 14 -5.16 -17.44 12.58
CA VAL A 14 -5.68 -16.21 11.96
C VAL A 14 -4.55 -15.23 11.61
N THR A 15 -3.61 -15.01 12.53
CA THR A 15 -2.47 -14.12 12.28
C THR A 15 -1.58 -14.63 11.15
N SER A 16 -1.27 -15.93 11.12
CA SER A 16 -0.45 -16.53 10.04
C SER A 16 -1.12 -16.39 8.68
N ALA A 17 -2.43 -16.64 8.58
CA ALA A 17 -3.18 -16.46 7.34
C ALA A 17 -3.22 -14.99 6.89
N GLY A 18 -3.41 -14.06 7.83
CA GLY A 18 -3.34 -12.62 7.55
C GLY A 18 -1.98 -12.20 6.99
N GLN A 19 -0.88 -12.66 7.61
CA GLN A 19 0.47 -12.39 7.13
C GLN A 19 0.74 -12.95 5.74
N GLU A 20 0.23 -14.14 5.42
CA GLU A 20 0.35 -14.72 4.09
C GLU A 20 -0.38 -13.87 3.04
N ASN A 21 -1.60 -13.45 3.33
CA ASN A 21 -2.37 -12.57 2.44
C ASN A 21 -1.65 -11.24 2.19
N ILE A 22 -1.11 -10.58 3.22
CA ILE A 22 -0.37 -9.32 3.05
C ILE A 22 0.88 -9.51 2.19
N LYS A 23 1.60 -10.63 2.35
CA LYS A 23 2.76 -10.94 1.49
C LYS A 23 2.35 -11.16 0.03
N LEU A 24 1.24 -11.84 -0.22
CA LEU A 24 0.72 -12.06 -1.58
C LEU A 24 0.34 -10.72 -2.24
N ILE A 25 -0.32 -9.82 -1.50
CA ILE A 25 -0.66 -8.49 -2.00
C ILE A 25 0.60 -7.66 -2.26
N ALA A 26 1.59 -7.71 -1.37
CA ALA A 26 2.87 -7.03 -1.56
C ALA A 26 3.57 -7.46 -2.86
N GLU A 27 3.61 -8.76 -3.15
CA GLU A 27 4.18 -9.26 -4.41
C GLU A 27 3.33 -8.89 -5.63
N PHE A 28 2.00 -8.89 -5.49
CA PHE A 28 1.10 -8.46 -6.57
C PHE A 28 1.32 -6.99 -6.96
N VAL A 29 1.41 -6.08 -5.99
CA VAL A 29 1.58 -4.64 -6.28
C VAL A 29 2.98 -4.33 -6.81
N LYS A 30 4.03 -5.01 -6.33
CA LYS A 30 5.38 -4.91 -6.91
C LYS A 30 5.41 -5.33 -8.37
N LYS A 31 4.73 -6.43 -8.72
CA LYS A 31 4.62 -6.88 -10.13
C LYS A 31 3.90 -5.88 -11.03
N LYS A 32 3.06 -5.02 -10.45
CA LYS A 32 2.41 -3.90 -11.16
C LYS A 32 3.26 -2.63 -11.23
N GLY A 33 4.49 -2.65 -10.71
CA GLY A 33 5.43 -1.53 -10.73
C GLY A 33 5.29 -0.57 -9.55
N PHE A 34 4.39 -0.85 -8.59
CA PHE A 34 4.30 -0.04 -7.38
C PHE A 34 5.47 -0.35 -6.45
N GLY A 35 6.02 0.69 -5.83
CA GLY A 35 6.92 0.53 -4.71
C GLY A 35 6.14 0.32 -3.42
N ILE A 36 6.79 -0.30 -2.42
CA ILE A 36 6.24 -0.42 -1.07
C ILE A 36 7.10 0.46 -0.16
N LYS A 37 6.47 1.50 0.40
CA LYS A 37 7.12 2.42 1.33
C LYS A 37 7.10 1.87 2.76
N TYR A 38 6.00 1.21 3.13
CA TYR A 38 5.82 0.59 4.44
C TYR A 38 4.75 -0.51 4.38
N GLY A 39 4.77 -1.43 5.34
CA GLY A 39 3.72 -2.43 5.54
C GLY A 39 3.53 -2.76 7.02
N ASP A 40 2.27 -2.89 7.44
CA ASP A 40 1.85 -3.33 8.77
C ASP A 40 1.05 -4.64 8.66
N THR A 41 0.38 -5.03 9.74
CA THR A 41 -0.34 -6.30 9.91
C THR A 41 -1.50 -6.46 8.92
N ASP A 42 -2.16 -5.37 8.54
CA ASP A 42 -3.36 -5.37 7.69
C ASP A 42 -3.30 -4.40 6.51
N SER A 43 -2.17 -3.72 6.31
CA SER A 43 -2.08 -2.61 5.34
C SER A 43 -0.68 -2.45 4.74
N LEU A 44 -0.64 -1.84 3.55
CA LEU A 44 0.59 -1.46 2.84
C LEU A 44 0.50 0.01 2.42
N TYR A 45 1.57 0.75 2.63
CA TYR A 45 1.73 2.10 2.08
C TYR A 45 2.57 2.00 0.81
N LEU A 46 1.99 2.39 -0.32
CA LEU A 46 2.57 2.19 -1.66
C LEU A 46 3.09 3.50 -2.24
N THR A 47 4.08 3.40 -3.12
CA THR A 47 4.45 4.49 -4.03
C THR A 47 4.04 4.12 -5.45
N CYS A 48 3.43 5.06 -6.16
CA CYS A 48 3.00 4.84 -7.54
C CYS A 48 4.19 4.90 -8.50
N PRO A 49 4.14 4.17 -9.62
CA PRO A 49 5.05 4.41 -10.74
C PRO A 49 4.89 5.82 -11.30
N ASP A 50 5.98 6.39 -11.84
CA ASP A 50 6.02 7.73 -12.42
C ASP A 50 4.96 7.96 -13.51
N SER A 51 4.60 6.89 -14.26
CA SER A 51 3.58 6.94 -15.31
C SER A 51 2.21 7.45 -14.85
N TYR A 52 1.90 7.32 -13.55
CA TYR A 52 0.65 7.83 -12.99
C TYR A 52 0.67 9.35 -12.78
N TYR A 53 1.86 9.95 -12.64
CA TYR A 53 2.03 11.38 -12.42
C TYR A 53 2.18 12.16 -13.73
N GLU A 54 2.46 11.50 -14.86
CA GLU A 54 2.72 12.15 -16.16
C GLU A 54 1.70 13.24 -16.54
N LYS A 55 0.40 13.01 -16.32
CA LYS A 55 -0.63 14.00 -16.64
C LYS A 55 -0.55 15.23 -15.74
N CYS A 56 -0.29 15.02 -14.45
CA CYS A 56 -0.11 16.10 -13.48
C CYS A 56 1.20 16.83 -13.75
N ASP A 57 2.28 16.10 -14.03
CA ASP A 57 3.58 16.65 -14.39
C ASP A 57 3.48 17.56 -15.61
N LEU A 58 2.82 17.10 -16.67
CA LEU A 58 2.58 17.89 -17.88
C LEU A 58 1.72 19.14 -17.63
N SER A 59 0.80 19.09 -16.66
CA SER A 59 -0.09 20.22 -16.33
C SER A 59 0.59 21.24 -15.42
N TYR A 60 1.46 20.75 -14.53
CA TYR A 60 2.27 21.55 -13.61
C TYR A 60 3.50 22.15 -14.28
N ASP A 61 4.05 21.47 -15.30
CA ASP A 61 5.26 21.90 -16.00
C ASP A 61 5.19 23.39 -16.35
N VAL A 62 6.28 24.08 -16.05
CA VAL A 62 6.40 25.55 -15.92
C VAL A 62 5.97 26.28 -17.19
N ARG A 63 5.96 25.58 -18.34
CA ARG A 63 5.52 26.10 -19.64
C ARG A 63 4.00 26.18 -19.79
N LYS A 64 3.23 25.39 -19.05
CA LYS A 64 1.76 25.36 -19.07
C LYS A 64 1.15 26.01 -17.82
N GLY A 65 1.73 25.78 -16.63
CA GLY A 65 1.32 26.44 -15.38
C GLY A 65 -0.18 26.34 -15.08
N VAL A 66 -0.82 25.23 -15.44
CA VAL A 66 -2.28 25.08 -15.38
C VAL A 66 -2.77 24.77 -13.96
N ILE A 67 -1.93 24.10 -13.17
CA ILE A 67 -2.24 23.73 -11.78
C ILE A 67 -1.15 24.25 -10.84
N SER A 68 -1.55 24.64 -9.64
CA SER A 68 -0.63 25.03 -8.57
C SER A 68 0.00 23.81 -7.88
N LYS A 69 1.05 24.04 -7.07
CA LYS A 69 1.68 22.98 -6.27
C LYS A 69 0.73 22.37 -5.23
N GLN A 70 -0.32 23.09 -4.83
CA GLN A 70 -1.33 22.58 -3.91
C GLN A 70 -2.33 21.64 -4.59
N GLU A 71 -2.51 21.79 -5.91
CA GLU A 71 -3.41 20.99 -6.73
C GLU A 71 -2.73 19.77 -7.38
N TYR A 72 -1.41 19.81 -7.49
CA TYR A 72 -0.57 18.68 -7.88
C TYR A 72 -0.48 17.65 -6.76
#